data_AF-A0AAU1F874-F1
#
_entry.id   AF-A0AAU1F874-F1
#
_cell.length_a   1.000
_cell.length_b   1.000
_cell.length_c   1.000
_cell.angle_alpha   90.00
_cell.angle_beta   90.00
_cell.angle_gamma   90.00
#
_symmetry.space_group_name_H-M   'P 1'
#
loop_
_entity.id
_entity.type
_entity.pdbx_description
1 polymer ?
#
loop_
_entity_poly.entity_id
_entity_poly.type
_entity_poly.pdbx_seq_one_letter_code
_entity_poly.pdbx_strand_id
1 'polypeptide(L)'
;MAVVAEPELAELLLDRCLRPLEAKGEFGALIEESVRGHLDRGRHIREVARSAHVHVNTVRYRLRRFEELTGTSRGPPDTAVELNWALAARELETPPRGPAGPVRGGDLS
;
A
#
# COMPACT_ATOMS: atom_id res chain seq x y z
N MET A 1 -16.26 -8.81 1.25
CA MET A 1 -16.12 -7.36 1.03
C MET A 1 -16.15 -7.12 -0.47
N ALA A 2 -16.87 -6.10 -0.94
CA ALA A 2 -17.31 -5.90 -2.33
C ALA A 2 -16.21 -5.64 -3.40
N VAL A 3 -14.92 -5.86 -3.08
CA VAL A 3 -13.82 -5.70 -4.04
C VAL A 3 -13.76 -6.86 -5.04
N VAL A 4 -14.33 -8.03 -4.71
CA VAL A 4 -14.46 -9.16 -5.64
C VAL A 4 -15.51 -8.89 -6.75
N ALA A 5 -16.35 -7.85 -6.61
CA ALA A 5 -17.48 -7.63 -7.51
C ALA A 5 -17.14 -6.83 -8.79
N GLU A 6 -16.00 -6.13 -8.84
CA GLU A 6 -15.64 -5.20 -9.93
C GLU A 6 -14.12 -5.27 -10.20
N PRO A 7 -13.62 -6.31 -10.90
CA PRO A 7 -12.19 -6.50 -11.16
C PRO A 7 -11.57 -5.35 -11.97
N GLU A 8 -12.33 -4.72 -12.87
CA GLU A 8 -11.87 -3.57 -13.64
C GLU A 8 -11.63 -2.34 -12.76
N LEU A 9 -12.45 -2.14 -11.72
CA LEU A 9 -12.25 -1.07 -10.75
C LEU A 9 -11.02 -1.36 -9.86
N ALA A 10 -10.82 -2.62 -9.47
CA ALA A 10 -9.65 -3.04 -8.72
C ALA A 10 -8.36 -2.73 -9.51
N GLU A 11 -8.28 -3.17 -10.76
CA GLU A 11 -7.13 -2.93 -11.64
C GLU A 11 -6.88 -1.42 -11.83
N LEU A 12 -7.93 -0.63 -12.06
CA LEU A 12 -7.82 0.83 -12.18
C LEU A 12 -7.22 1.49 -10.92
N LEU A 13 -7.61 1.01 -9.74
CA LEU A 13 -7.09 1.52 -8.47
C LEU A 13 -5.64 1.10 -8.25
N LEU A 14 -5.25 -0.12 -8.62
CA LEU A 14 -3.87 -0.58 -8.58
C LEU A 14 -2.98 0.25 -9.51
N ASP A 15 -3.42 0.43 -10.75
CA ASP A 15 -2.73 1.24 -11.78
C ASP A 15 -2.53 2.68 -11.33
N ARG A 16 -3.52 3.25 -10.65
CA ARG A 16 -3.47 4.65 -10.22
C ARG A 16 -2.71 4.87 -8.92
N CYS A 17 -2.82 3.95 -7.96
CA CYS A 17 -2.33 4.17 -6.60
C CYS A 17 -1.04 3.41 -6.28
N LEU A 18 -0.87 2.19 -6.79
CA LEU A 18 0.23 1.30 -6.40
C LEU A 18 1.31 1.16 -7.46
N ARG A 19 0.94 0.97 -8.74
CA ARG A 19 1.94 0.86 -9.84
C ARG A 19 2.90 2.06 -9.93
N PRO A 20 2.48 3.32 -9.71
CA PRO A 20 3.41 4.46 -9.71
C PRO A 20 4.43 4.39 -8.56
N LEU A 21 4.08 3.75 -7.44
CA LEU A 21 4.99 3.52 -6.33
C LEU A 21 5.94 2.37 -6.63
N GLU A 22 5.43 1.26 -7.17
CA GLU A 22 6.24 0.10 -7.55
C GLU A 22 7.34 0.50 -8.55
N ALA A 23 7.04 1.38 -9.50
CA ALA A 23 8.00 1.93 -10.44
C ALA A 23 9.14 2.74 -9.78
N LYS A 24 9.04 3.10 -8.49
CA LYS A 24 10.07 3.77 -7.70
C LYS A 24 10.89 2.83 -6.81
N GLY A 25 10.63 1.53 -6.86
CA GLY A 25 11.36 0.52 -6.08
C GLY A 25 11.29 0.78 -4.58
N GLU A 26 12.43 0.67 -3.89
CA GLU A 26 12.52 0.86 -2.43
C GLU A 26 11.96 2.21 -1.96
N PHE A 27 12.19 3.27 -2.73
CA PHE A 27 11.66 4.59 -2.39
C PHE A 27 10.13 4.63 -2.47
N GLY A 28 9.54 3.91 -3.42
CA GLY A 28 8.09 3.71 -3.51
C GLY A 28 7.53 2.97 -2.30
N ALA A 29 8.22 1.93 -1.83
CA ALA A 29 7.83 1.20 -0.63
C ALA A 29 7.82 2.10 0.62
N LEU A 30 8.81 2.99 0.75
CA LEU A 30 8.88 3.98 1.85
C LEU A 30 7.76 5.03 1.78
N ILE A 31 7.35 5.41 0.57
CA ILE A 31 6.18 6.27 0.36
C ILE A 31 4.93 5.53 0.81
N GLU A 32 4.73 4.30 0.32
CA GLU A 32 3.56 3.47 0.65
C GLU A 32 3.43 3.27 2.17
N GLU A 33 4.52 2.95 2.86
CA GLU A 33 4.58 2.82 4.32
C GLU A 33 4.11 4.10 5.01
N SER A 34 4.60 5.25 4.55
CA SER A 34 4.27 6.55 5.15
C SER A 34 2.80 6.91 4.96
N VAL A 35 2.24 6.62 3.77
CA VAL A 35 0.83 6.88 3.50
C VAL A 35 -0.05 5.93 4.31
N ARG A 36 0.26 4.62 4.32
CA ARG A 36 -0.48 3.64 5.14
C ARG A 36 -0.47 4.02 6.62
N GLY A 37 0.71 4.33 7.16
CA GLY A 37 0.83 4.78 8.54
C GLY A 37 0.01 6.05 8.83
N HIS A 38 -0.08 6.96 7.86
CA HIS A 38 -0.89 8.18 7.95
C HIS A 38 -2.39 7.89 7.94
N LEU A 39 -2.84 6.92 7.14
CA LEU A 39 -4.25 6.49 7.08
C LEU A 39 -4.67 5.76 8.35
N ASP A 40 -3.87 4.78 8.81
CA ASP A 40 -4.17 3.96 9.99
C ASP A 40 -4.29 4.77 11.28
N ARG A 41 -3.52 5.86 11.38
CA ARG A 41 -3.43 6.69 12.60
C ARG A 41 -4.23 7.98 12.51
N GLY A 42 -5.30 8.00 11.72
CA GLY A 42 -6.20 9.16 11.63
C GLY A 42 -5.49 10.47 11.24
N ARG A 43 -4.42 10.38 10.44
CA ARG A 43 -3.58 11.50 9.97
C ARG A 43 -2.64 12.13 11.00
N HIS A 44 -2.29 11.43 12.09
CA HIS A 44 -1.29 11.92 13.06
C HIS A 44 0.15 11.78 12.54
N ILE A 45 0.60 12.75 11.73
CA ILE A 45 1.90 12.73 11.06
C ILE A 45 3.11 12.54 12.00
N ARG A 46 3.02 13.02 13.25
CA ARG A 46 4.08 12.84 14.26
C ARG A 46 4.20 11.40 14.73
N GLU A 47 3.08 10.68 14.80
CA GLU A 47 3.07 9.27 15.19
C GLU A 47 3.61 8.38 14.06
N VAL A 48 3.27 8.70 12.81
CA VAL A 48 3.87 8.06 11.62
C VAL A 48 5.39 8.24 11.62
N ALA A 49 5.85 9.47 11.86
CA ALA A 49 7.27 9.78 11.93
C ALA A 49 7.97 8.98 13.04
N ARG A 50 7.33 8.88 14.22
CA ARG A 50 7.84 8.10 15.34
C ARG A 50 7.90 6.60 15.01
N SER A 51 6.86 6.02 14.43
CA SER A 51 6.84 4.58 14.11
C SER A 51 7.85 4.21 13.02
N ALA A 52 8.02 5.08 12.03
CA ALA A 52 8.96 4.88 10.93
C ALA A 52 10.40 5.35 11.28
N HIS A 53 10.65 5.83 12.50
CA HIS A 53 11.96 6.34 12.95
C HIS A 53 12.55 7.42 12.03
N VAL A 54 11.70 8.30 11.49
CA VAL A 54 12.08 9.39 10.59
C VAL A 54 11.63 10.74 11.13
N HIS A 55 12.17 11.82 10.57
CA HIS A 55 11.70 13.17 10.86
C HIS A 55 10.32 13.44 10.23
N VAL A 56 9.50 14.29 10.88
CA VAL A 56 8.17 14.68 10.38
C VAL A 56 8.21 15.26 8.95
N ASN A 57 9.27 15.99 8.61
CA ASN A 57 9.43 16.55 7.26
C ASN A 57 9.62 15.45 6.21
N THR A 58 10.27 14.35 6.56
CA THR A 58 10.42 13.20 5.67
C THR A 58 9.06 12.56 5.38
N VAL A 59 8.20 12.44 6.39
CA VAL A 59 6.83 11.96 6.21
C VAL A 59 6.04 12.91 5.31
N ARG A 60 6.07 14.24 5.57
CA ARG A 60 5.39 15.24 4.72
C ARG A 60 5.86 15.15 3.27
N TYR A 61 7.16 15.03 3.06
CA TYR A 61 7.75 14.90 1.74
C TYR A 61 7.25 13.64 1.03
N ARG A 62 7.23 12.50 1.71
CA ARG A 62 6.75 11.23 1.15
C ARG A 62 5.26 11.29 0.80
N LEU A 63 4.42 11.89 1.67
CA LEU A 63 2.99 12.10 1.38
C LEU A 63 2.78 13.01 0.16
N ARG A 64 3.50 14.12 0.08
CA ARG A 64 3.47 14.99 -1.11
C ARG A 64 3.93 14.26 -2.37
N ARG A 65 4.97 13.43 -2.27
CA ARG A 65 5.43 12.61 -3.40
C ARG A 65 4.40 11.60 -3.84
N PHE A 66 3.62 11.02 -2.94
CA PHE A 66 2.51 10.16 -3.31
C PHE A 66 1.47 10.91 -4.19
N GLU A 67 1.05 12.11 -3.77
CA GLU A 67 0.10 12.95 -4.52
C GLU A 67 0.65 13.30 -5.92
N GLU A 68 1.92 13.68 -6.01
CA GLU A 68 2.60 14.00 -7.27
C GLU A 68 2.71 12.79 -8.21
N LEU A 69 2.92 11.57 -7.68
CA LEU A 69 3.10 10.35 -8.49
C LEU A 69 1.77 9.76 -8.99
N THR A 70 0.72 9.88 -8.20
CA THR A 70 -0.58 9.26 -8.49
C THR A 70 -1.56 10.24 -9.14
N GLY A 71 -1.22 11.53 -9.20
CA GLY A 71 -2.10 12.58 -9.71
C GLY A 71 -3.37 12.75 -8.86
N THR A 72 -3.37 12.29 -7.61
CA THR A 72 -4.50 12.45 -6.69
C THR A 72 -4.55 13.91 -6.20
N SER A 73 -5.23 14.75 -6.96
CA SER A 73 -5.59 16.12 -6.55
C SER A 73 -6.91 16.19 -5.78
N ARG A 74 -7.68 15.09 -5.78
CA ARG A 74 -8.88 14.93 -4.95
C ARG A 74 -8.44 14.96 -3.49
N GLY A 75 -9.20 15.64 -2.63
CA GLY A 75 -8.74 15.97 -1.28
C GLY A 75 -8.33 14.74 -0.44
N PRO A 76 -7.67 14.96 0.71
CA PRO A 76 -7.17 13.87 1.57
C PRO A 76 -8.16 12.72 1.88
N PRO A 77 -9.48 12.94 2.02
CA PRO A 77 -10.44 11.84 2.26
C PRO A 77 -10.62 10.90 1.07
N ASP A 78 -10.66 11.42 -0.15
CA ASP A 78 -10.92 10.62 -1.35
C ASP A 78 -9.68 9.77 -1.67
N THR A 79 -8.51 10.40 -1.61
CA THR A 79 -7.21 9.74 -1.76
C THR A 79 -7.00 8.61 -0.75
N ALA A 80 -7.46 8.80 0.49
CA ALA A 80 -7.40 7.79 1.54
C ALA A 80 -8.27 6.57 1.23
N VAL A 81 -9.48 6.77 0.72
CA VAL A 81 -10.41 5.68 0.37
C VAL A 81 -9.87 4.90 -0.82
N GLU A 82 -9.42 5.60 -1.87
CA GLU A 82 -8.89 4.99 -3.08
C GLU A 82 -7.66 4.12 -2.79
N LEU A 83 -6.73 4.61 -1.96
CA LEU A 83 -5.56 3.82 -1.58
C LEU A 83 -5.92 2.61 -0.70
N ASN A 84 -6.83 2.75 0.27
CA ASN A 84 -7.28 1.61 1.07
C ASN A 84 -7.90 0.51 0.20
N TRP A 85 -8.68 0.89 -0.81
CA TRP A 85 -9.28 -0.06 -1.74
C TRP A 85 -8.25 -0.71 -2.65
N ALA A 86 -7.26 0.06 -3.15
CA ALA A 86 -6.16 -0.49 -3.93
C ALA A 86 -5.34 -1.51 -3.12
N LEU A 87 -5.06 -1.23 -1.84
CA LEU A 87 -4.36 -2.16 -0.95
C LEU A 87 -5.17 -3.45 -0.73
N ALA A 88 -6.48 -3.32 -0.47
CA ALA A 88 -7.37 -4.47 -0.32
C ALA A 88 -7.47 -5.31 -1.60
N ALA A 89 -7.50 -4.66 -2.77
CA ALA A 89 -7.47 -5.35 -4.07
C ALA A 89 -6.18 -6.17 -4.25
N ARG A 90 -5.02 -5.59 -3.97
CA ARG A 90 -3.72 -6.28 -4.06
C ARG A 90 -3.62 -7.51 -3.16
N GLU A 91 -4.22 -7.44 -1.96
CA GLU A 91 -4.28 -8.58 -1.04
C GLU A 91 -5.18 -9.72 -1.56
N LEU A 92 -6.22 -9.40 -2.32
CA LEU A 92 -7.11 -10.40 -2.93
C LEU A 92 -6.52 -11.00 -4.21
N GLU A 93 -5.73 -10.24 -4.97
CA GLU A 93 -4.99 -10.73 -6.14
C GLU A 93 -3.82 -11.61 -5.77
N THR A 94 -3.20 -11.35 -4.61
CA THR A 94 -2.18 -12.23 -4.07
C THR A 94 -2.88 -13.51 -3.59
N PRO A 95 -2.73 -14.67 -4.26
CA PRO A 95 -3.30 -15.90 -3.72
C PRO A 95 -2.78 -16.06 -2.29
N PRO A 96 -3.63 -16.43 -1.32
CA PRO A 96 -3.17 -16.63 0.04
C PRO A 96 -1.97 -17.56 -0.04
N ARG A 97 -0.81 -17.14 0.49
CA ARG A 97 0.34 -18.03 0.62
C ARG A 97 -0.14 -19.18 1.51
N GLY A 98 -0.59 -20.26 0.88
CA GLY A 98 -1.00 -21.47 1.58
C GLY A 98 0.15 -21.90 2.49
N PRO A 99 -0.14 -22.49 3.67
CA PRO A 99 0.91 -22.95 4.55
C PRO A 99 1.85 -23.84 3.73
N ALA A 100 3.15 -23.54 3.77
CA ALA A 100 4.18 -24.33 3.12
C ALA A 100 3.87 -25.81 3.40
N GLY A 101 3.47 -26.55 2.36
CA GLY A 101 3.13 -27.96 2.49
C GLY A 101 4.33 -28.70 3.10
N PRO A 102 4.10 -29.73 3.92
CA PRO A 102 5.17 -30.40 4.62
C PRO A 102 6.19 -30.89 3.60
N VAL A 103 7.45 -30.47 3.80
CA VAL A 103 8.61 -31.02 3.10
C VAL A 103 8.62 -32.53 3.34
N ARG A 104 8.09 -33.30 2.39
CA ARG A 104 8.30 -34.75 2.32
C ARG A 104 9.75 -34.99 1.89
N GLY A 105 10.67 -34.96 2.85
CA GLY A 105 11.81 -35.86 2.81
C GLY A 105 11.33 -37.15 3.48
N GLY A 106 11.07 -38.25 2.79
CA GLY A 106 11.95 -38.85 1.81
C GLY A 106 12.72 -39.94 2.54
N ASP A 107 12.04 -41.08 2.76
CA ASP A 107 12.68 -42.34 3.12
C ASP A 107 13.86 -42.60 2.19
N LEU A 108 15.01 -42.89 2.77
CA LEU A 108 16.00 -43.75 2.17
C LEU A 108 16.47 -44.73 3.25
N SER A 109 15.95 -45.94 3.10
CA SER A 109 16.51 -47.27 3.37
C SER A 109 17.87 -47.36 4.06
#